data_AF-A0A496Q6F9-F1
#
_entry.id   AF-A0A496Q6F9-F1
#
_cell.length_a   1.000
_cell.length_b   1.000
_cell.length_c   1.000
_cell.angle_alpha   90.00
_cell.angle_beta   90.00
_cell.angle_gamma   90.00
#
_symmetry.space_group_name_H-M   'P 1'
#
loop_
_entity.id
_entity.type
_entity.pdbx_description
1 polymer ?
#
loop_
_entity_poly.entity_id
_entity_poly.type
_entity_poly.pdbx_seq_one_letter_code
_entity_poly.pdbx_strand_id
1 'polypeptide(L)'
;MLQARQDLYLRLTPSPPQDTSDGPRGRGSSAAWRGSLSTRQSSCLGSIVGARGLAPRTVETYMFALEGLREFLAQRCDPPELPQTRDLRAYIAHMLDRSLSRGTIRVRMRSIRGLL
;
A
#
# COMPACT_ATOMS: atom_id res chain seq x y z
N MET A 1 16.41 -24.04 34.67
CA MET A 1 16.04 -24.27 33.25
C MET A 1 16.33 -23.02 32.43
N LEU A 2 17.60 -22.82 32.05
CA LEU A 2 18.06 -21.60 31.36
C LEU A 2 19.22 -21.92 30.40
N GLN A 3 19.16 -23.10 29.75
CA GLN A 3 20.25 -23.61 28.91
C GLN A 3 19.83 -23.97 27.48
N ALA A 4 18.61 -23.63 27.05
CA ALA A 4 18.06 -24.07 25.75
C ALA A 4 17.66 -22.90 24.83
N ARG A 5 18.24 -21.70 25.01
CA ARG A 5 17.93 -20.51 24.18
C ARG A 5 19.14 -19.88 23.49
N GLN A 6 20.35 -20.37 23.69
CA GLN A 6 21.56 -19.74 23.14
C GLN A 6 22.06 -20.37 21.82
N ASP A 7 21.65 -21.59 21.48
CA ASP A 7 22.17 -22.28 20.28
C ASP A 7 21.43 -21.97 18.97
N LEU A 8 20.33 -21.21 19.00
CA LEU A 8 19.59 -20.89 17.78
C LEU A 8 20.02 -19.56 17.13
N TYR A 9 20.89 -18.78 17.78
CA TYR A 9 21.35 -17.48 17.28
C TYR A 9 22.63 -17.52 16.44
N LEU A 10 23.32 -18.67 16.38
CA LEU A 10 24.63 -18.82 15.72
C LEU A 10 24.59 -19.52 14.35
N ARG A 11 23.41 -19.70 13.74
CA ARG A 11 23.28 -20.43 12.45
C ARG A 11 22.65 -19.67 11.27
N LEU A 12 22.41 -18.36 11.38
CA LEU A 12 21.78 -17.60 10.28
C LEU A 12 22.45 -16.26 9.98
N THR A 13 23.77 -16.17 10.09
CA THR A 13 24.54 -15.04 9.55
C THR A 13 25.18 -15.43 8.21
N PRO A 14 24.62 -15.01 7.06
CA PRO A 14 25.41 -14.85 5.86
C PRO A 14 26.18 -13.51 5.95
N SER A 15 27.50 -13.61 5.83
CA SER A 15 28.44 -12.49 5.74
C SER A 15 28.15 -11.58 4.53
N PRO A 16 28.51 -10.28 4.59
CA PRO A 16 28.30 -9.36 3.48
C PRO A 16 29.36 -9.60 2.38
N PRO A 17 29.00 -9.65 1.09
CA PRO A 17 30.00 -9.52 0.04
C PRO A 17 30.31 -8.04 -0.23
N GLN A 18 31.61 -7.77 -0.38
CA GLN A 18 32.19 -6.45 -0.64
C GLN A 18 32.02 -5.98 -2.09
N ASP A 19 32.15 -4.66 -2.26
CA ASP A 19 32.11 -3.84 -3.48
C ASP A 19 32.76 -4.43 -4.74
N THR A 20 32.22 -4.12 -5.93
CA THR A 20 32.86 -3.26 -6.95
C THR A 20 32.08 -3.16 -8.27
N SER A 21 32.18 -1.96 -8.86
CA SER A 21 32.13 -1.60 -10.29
C SER A 21 30.80 -1.41 -11.04
N ASP A 22 30.64 -0.14 -11.43
CA ASP A 22 30.38 0.41 -12.78
C ASP A 22 29.03 0.19 -13.49
N GLY A 23 28.48 1.30 -14.00
CA GLY A 23 27.22 1.39 -14.74
C GLY A 23 27.23 0.74 -16.14
N PRO A 24 26.17 0.88 -16.96
CA PRO A 24 25.61 2.19 -17.33
C PRO A 24 24.07 2.29 -17.32
N ARG A 25 23.63 3.54 -17.49
CA ARG A 25 22.25 3.97 -17.78
C ARG A 25 21.64 3.23 -18.97
N GLY A 26 20.42 2.73 -18.81
CA GLY A 26 19.54 2.29 -19.91
C GLY A 26 18.22 1.74 -19.36
N ARG A 27 17.19 2.56 -19.17
CA ARG A 27 16.13 2.84 -20.15
C ARG A 27 15.08 1.72 -20.22
N GLY A 28 13.96 1.97 -19.53
CA GLY A 28 12.63 1.61 -20.03
C GLY A 28 11.97 0.37 -19.44
N SER A 29 11.14 0.57 -18.43
CA SER A 29 9.80 -0.06 -18.32
C SER A 29 8.94 0.71 -17.31
N SER A 30 8.82 2.02 -17.50
CA SER A 30 7.84 2.87 -16.82
C SER A 30 6.70 3.16 -17.78
N ALA A 31 5.74 2.25 -17.93
CA ALA A 31 4.43 2.52 -18.55
C ALA A 31 3.48 1.32 -18.41
N ALA A 32 2.80 1.18 -17.27
CA ALA A 32 1.68 0.24 -17.18
C ALA A 32 0.50 0.72 -16.31
N TRP A 33 0.37 2.02 -16.02
CA TRP A 33 -0.84 2.56 -15.37
C TRP A 33 -1.52 3.68 -16.14
N ARG A 34 -0.96 4.11 -17.28
CA ARG A 34 -1.44 5.30 -18.01
C ARG A 34 -2.47 5.02 -19.12
N GLY A 35 -3.08 3.83 -19.22
CA GLY A 35 -3.87 3.54 -20.43
C GLY A 35 -5.02 2.53 -20.48
N SER A 36 -5.32 1.67 -19.47
CA SER A 36 -6.39 0.66 -19.68
C SER A 36 -7.06 0.04 -18.44
N LEU A 37 -7.17 0.77 -17.32
CA LEU A 37 -7.78 0.22 -16.10
C LEU A 37 -9.04 0.94 -15.60
N SER A 38 -9.64 1.80 -16.43
CA SER A 38 -10.74 2.69 -16.03
C SER A 38 -12.10 2.00 -15.80
N THR A 39 -12.23 0.67 -15.96
CA THR A 39 -13.55 0.02 -15.80
C THR A 39 -13.49 -1.39 -15.17
N ARG A 40 -12.39 -2.15 -15.29
CA ARG A 40 -12.33 -3.53 -14.77
C ARG A 40 -11.84 -3.68 -13.32
N GLN A 41 -11.07 -2.74 -12.77
CA GLN A 41 -10.58 -2.86 -11.38
C GLN A 41 -11.63 -2.47 -10.33
N SER A 42 -12.55 -1.54 -10.65
CA SER A 42 -13.63 -1.16 -9.72
C SER A 42 -14.60 -2.32 -9.45
N SER A 43 -14.83 -3.21 -10.43
CA SER A 43 -15.71 -4.37 -10.27
C SER A 43 -15.08 -5.48 -9.43
N CYS A 44 -13.76 -5.69 -9.48
CA CYS A 44 -13.09 -6.73 -8.69
C CYS A 44 -13.09 -6.43 -7.18
N LEU A 45 -12.84 -5.17 -6.80
CA LEU A 45 -12.86 -4.76 -5.39
C LEU A 45 -14.29 -4.79 -4.82
N GLY A 46 -15.29 -4.37 -5.60
CA GLY A 46 -16.70 -4.53 -5.24
C GLY A 46 -17.08 -6.00 -4.98
N SER A 47 -16.58 -6.94 -5.81
CA SER A 47 -16.82 -8.37 -5.63
C SER A 47 -16.13 -8.97 -4.40
N ILE A 48 -14.92 -8.54 -4.03
CA ILE A 48 -14.22 -9.01 -2.80
C ILE A 48 -14.96 -8.56 -1.54
N VAL A 49 -15.47 -7.33 -1.54
CA VAL A 49 -16.18 -6.77 -0.40
C VAL A 49 -17.60 -7.36 -0.28
N GLY A 50 -18.27 -7.61 -1.41
CA GLY A 50 -19.53 -8.35 -1.47
C GLY A 50 -19.40 -9.81 -1.01
N ALA A 51 -18.30 -10.49 -1.38
CA ALA A 51 -18.01 -11.86 -0.93
C ALA A 51 -17.77 -11.98 0.59
N ARG A 52 -17.43 -10.87 1.26
CA ARG A 52 -17.24 -10.80 2.72
C ARG A 52 -18.51 -10.53 3.52
N GLY A 53 -19.68 -10.46 2.86
CA GLY A 53 -20.97 -10.24 3.54
C GLY A 53 -21.08 -8.88 4.22
N LEU A 54 -20.33 -7.88 3.74
CA LEU A 54 -20.33 -6.54 4.32
C LEU A 54 -21.61 -5.79 3.96
N ALA A 55 -22.10 -4.98 4.91
CA ALA A 55 -23.25 -4.13 4.67
C ALA A 55 -22.97 -3.18 3.48
N PRO A 56 -23.96 -2.87 2.62
CA PRO A 56 -23.76 -2.01 1.43
C PRO A 56 -23.08 -0.69 1.76
N ARG A 57 -23.48 -0.05 2.87
CA ARG A 57 -22.88 1.22 3.31
C ARG A 57 -21.41 1.10 3.73
N THR A 58 -21.02 -0.06 4.26
CA THR A 58 -19.62 -0.36 4.58
C THR A 58 -18.80 -0.52 3.30
N VAL A 59 -19.37 -1.16 2.28
CA VAL A 59 -18.74 -1.30 0.96
C VAL A 59 -18.47 0.07 0.34
N GLU A 60 -19.46 0.95 0.32
CA GLU A 60 -19.32 2.31 -0.17
C GLU A 60 -18.20 3.07 0.56
N THR A 61 -18.18 2.99 1.89
CA THR A 61 -17.14 3.64 2.72
C THR A 61 -15.74 3.11 2.39
N TYR A 62 -15.65 1.81 2.09
CA TYR A 62 -14.40 1.13 1.79
C TYR A 62 -13.89 1.53 0.41
N MET A 63 -14.77 1.50 -0.59
CA MET A 63 -14.47 1.92 -1.96
C MET A 63 -14.06 3.39 -2.00
N PHE A 64 -14.79 4.27 -1.33
CA PHE A 64 -14.48 5.69 -1.26
C PHE A 64 -13.10 5.97 -0.63
N ALA A 65 -12.73 5.22 0.42
CA ALA A 65 -11.41 5.35 1.04
C ALA A 65 -10.28 4.87 0.11
N LEU A 66 -10.48 3.78 -0.63
CA LEU A 66 -9.51 3.27 -1.60
C LEU A 66 -9.36 4.19 -2.81
N GLU A 67 -10.45 4.72 -3.34
CA GLU A 67 -10.44 5.65 -4.46
C GLU A 67 -9.63 6.91 -4.12
N GLY A 68 -9.88 7.50 -2.95
CA GLY A 68 -9.11 8.66 -2.49
C GLY A 68 -7.62 8.37 -2.29
N LEU A 69 -7.25 7.15 -1.88
CA LEU A 69 -5.84 6.75 -1.81
C LEU A 69 -5.24 6.59 -3.21
N ARG A 70 -5.96 5.98 -4.15
CA ARG A 70 -5.51 5.82 -5.54
C ARG A 70 -5.28 7.17 -6.21
N GLU A 71 -6.21 8.10 -6.06
CA GLU A 71 -6.07 9.47 -6.59
C GLU A 71 -4.84 10.17 -6.03
N PHE A 72 -4.58 10.04 -4.72
CA PHE A 72 -3.39 10.61 -4.09
C PHE A 72 -2.10 10.01 -4.64
N LEU A 73 -2.03 8.69 -4.81
CA LEU A 73 -0.84 8.01 -5.32
C LEU A 73 -0.62 8.28 -6.82
N ALA A 74 -1.70 8.46 -7.59
CA ALA A 74 -1.63 8.79 -9.01
C ALA A 74 -0.97 10.14 -9.30
N GLN A 75 -0.91 11.05 -8.30
CA GLN A 75 -0.20 12.33 -8.42
C GLN A 75 1.32 12.20 -8.34
N ARG A 76 1.86 11.00 -8.02
CA ARG A 76 3.29 10.76 -7.93
C ARG A 76 3.86 10.33 -9.29
N CYS A 77 5.10 10.75 -9.59
CA CYS A 77 5.79 10.38 -10.82
C CYS A 77 5.96 8.86 -11.02
N ASP A 78 6.00 8.10 -9.92
CA ASP A 78 6.10 6.64 -9.93
C ASP A 78 5.18 6.04 -8.85
N PRO A 79 3.91 5.74 -9.19
CA PRO A 79 2.97 5.15 -8.25
C PRO A 79 3.35 3.68 -7.98
N PRO A 80 3.51 3.27 -6.71
CA PRO A 80 3.87 1.90 -6.38
C PRO A 80 2.72 0.93 -6.67
N GLU A 81 3.04 -0.33 -6.98
CA GLU A 81 2.05 -1.39 -7.23
C GLU A 81 1.20 -1.68 -5.99
N LEU A 82 1.80 -1.59 -4.79
CA LEU A 82 1.12 -1.65 -3.51
C LEU A 82 1.53 -0.47 -2.62
N PRO A 83 0.59 0.17 -1.92
CA PRO A 83 0.89 1.28 -1.03
C PRO A 83 1.77 0.82 0.14
N GLN A 84 2.93 1.46 0.31
CA GLN A 84 3.83 1.21 1.43
C GLN A 84 3.45 2.05 2.65
N THR A 85 3.99 1.72 3.82
CA THR A 85 3.72 2.48 5.06
C THR A 85 4.05 3.98 4.93
N ARG A 86 5.11 4.32 4.18
CA ARG A 86 5.47 5.73 3.92
C ARG A 86 4.39 6.47 3.13
N ASP A 87 3.71 5.76 2.23
CA ASP A 87 2.67 6.32 1.36
C ASP A 87 1.40 6.57 2.16
N LEU A 88 1.06 5.64 3.06
CA LEU A 88 -0.05 5.80 4.00
C LEU A 88 0.19 6.96 4.98
N ARG A 89 1.43 7.15 5.45
CA ARG A 89 1.78 8.31 6.28
C ARG A 89 1.64 9.63 5.51
N ALA A 90 2.12 9.67 4.27
CA ALA A 90 1.97 10.84 3.41
C ALA A 90 0.49 11.13 3.10
N TYR A 91 -0.33 10.09 2.91
CA TYR A 91 -1.76 10.23 2.70
C TYR A 91 -2.49 10.75 3.94
N ILE A 92 -2.08 10.32 5.14
CA ILE A 92 -2.58 10.89 6.40
C ILE A 92 -2.26 12.38 6.49
N ALA A 93 -1.02 12.78 6.17
CA ALA A 93 -0.63 14.19 6.16
C ALA A 93 -1.49 15.00 5.16
N HIS A 94 -1.66 14.50 3.94
CA HIS A 94 -2.52 15.12 2.93
C HIS A 94 -3.98 15.32 3.40
N MET A 95 -4.54 14.34 4.12
CA MET A 95 -5.89 14.48 4.68
C MET A 95 -5.95 15.51 5.82
N LEU A 96 -4.90 15.62 6.63
CA LEU A 96 -4.79 16.64 7.67
C LEU A 96 -4.67 18.04 7.06
N ASP A 97 -3.89 18.21 5.99
CA ASP A 97 -3.75 19.48 5.27
C ASP A 97 -5.07 19.94 4.64
N ARG A 98 -5.95 18.98 4.33
CA ARG A 98 -7.34 19.24 3.86
C ARG A 98 -8.35 19.41 4.99
N SER A 99 -7.90 19.54 6.24
CA SER A 99 -8.73 19.75 7.42
C SER A 99 -9.74 18.62 7.69
N LEU A 100 -9.45 17.39 7.25
CA LEU A 100 -10.29 16.25 7.65
C LEU A 100 -10.12 15.98 9.15
N SER A 101 -11.23 15.69 9.82
CA SER A 101 -11.19 15.32 11.22
C SER A 101 -10.38 14.04 11.45
N ARG A 102 -9.73 13.94 12.61
CA ARG A 102 -9.01 12.73 13.02
C ARG A 102 -9.90 11.49 13.03
N GLY A 103 -11.19 11.65 13.33
CA GLY A 103 -12.19 10.58 13.27
C GLY A 103 -12.39 10.07 11.85
N THR A 104 -12.59 10.96 10.89
CA THR A 104 -12.72 10.63 9.47
C THR A 104 -11.47 9.95 8.94
N ILE A 105 -10.28 10.45 9.29
CA ILE A 105 -9.00 9.84 8.91
C ILE A 105 -8.91 8.42 9.47
N ARG A 106 -9.28 8.21 10.74
CA ARG A 106 -9.24 6.88 11.36
C ARG A 106 -10.18 5.90 10.66
N VAL A 107 -11.38 6.33 10.29
CA VAL A 107 -12.33 5.52 9.51
C VAL A 107 -11.73 5.13 8.15
N ARG A 108 -11.22 6.11 7.39
CA ARG A 108 -10.59 5.84 6.08
C ARG A 108 -9.40 4.90 6.18
N MET A 109 -8.52 5.09 7.16
CA MET A 109 -7.36 4.22 7.37
C MET A 109 -7.76 2.81 7.82
N ARG A 110 -8.82 2.67 8.61
CA ARG A 110 -9.37 1.35 8.97
C ARG A 110 -9.90 0.63 7.74
N SER A 111 -10.64 1.33 6.87
CA SER A 111 -11.15 0.78 5.63
C SER A 111 -10.03 0.29 4.71
N ILE A 112 -8.99 1.10 4.53
CA ILE A 112 -7.82 0.75 3.69
C ILE A 112 -7.11 -0.50 4.24
N ARG A 113 -6.86 -0.58 5.55
CA ARG A 113 -6.23 -1.75 6.18
C ARG A 113 -7.06 -3.02 6.13
N GLY A 114 -8.39 -2.92 5.99
CA GLY A 114 -9.24 -4.10 5.86
C GLY A 114 -9.13 -4.78 4.49
N LEU A 115 -8.50 -4.11 3.51
CA LEU A 115 -8.50 -4.48 2.09
C LEU A 115 -7.10 -4.70 1.50
N LEU A 116 -6.06 -4.23 2.19
CA LEU A 116 -4.66 -4.58 1.93
C LEU A 116 -4.31 -5.86 2.70
#